data_AF-A0A2X4WYF1-F1
#
_entry.id   AF-A0A2X4WYF1-F1
#
_cell.length_a   1.000
_cell.length_b   1.000
_cell.length_c   1.000
_cell.angle_alpha   90.00
_cell.angle_beta   90.00
_cell.angle_gamma   90.00
#
_symmetry.space_group_name_H-M   'P 1'
#
loop_
_entity.id
_entity.type
_entity.pdbx_description
1 polymer ?
#
loop_
_entity_poly.entity_id
_entity_poly.type
_entity_poly.pdbx_seq_one_letter_code
_entity_poly.pdbx_strand_id
1 'polypeptide(L)' 'MNLTAFGRAVPQTLREYEIALLKRKTNQGMQTNLILSEDCGADWLPKCEMR' A
#
# COMPACT_ATOMS: atom_id res chain seq x y z
N MET A 1 13.58 -6.79 2.44
CA MET A 1 12.42 -7.41 1.73
C MET A 1 12.47 -6.97 0.28
N ASN A 2 12.16 -7.84 -0.69
CA ASN A 2 12.10 -7.47 -2.12
C ASN A 2 10.64 -7.34 -2.60
N LEU A 3 10.43 -6.73 -3.78
CA LEU A 3 9.08 -6.46 -4.29
C LEU A 3 8.25 -7.73 -4.50
N THR A 4 8.86 -8.83 -4.93
CA THR A 4 8.18 -10.12 -5.12
C THR A 4 7.75 -10.73 -3.79
N ALA A 5 8.62 -10.71 -2.78
CA ALA A 5 8.32 -11.22 -1.44
C ALA A 5 7.24 -10.38 -0.77
N PHE A 6 7.32 -9.06 -0.88
CA PHE A 6 6.28 -8.13 -0.41
C PHE A 6 4.94 -8.42 -1.09
N GLY A 7 4.91 -8.50 -2.43
CA GLY A 7 3.70 -8.77 -3.19
C GLY A 7 3.04 -10.13 -2.88
N ARG A 8 3.82 -11.12 -2.40
CA ARG A 8 3.30 -12.40 -1.91
C ARG A 8 2.72 -12.31 -0.50
N ALA A 9 3.31 -11.49 0.37
CA ALA A 9 2.89 -11.35 1.77
C ALA A 9 1.64 -10.47 1.93
N VAL A 10 1.55 -9.37 1.18
CA VAL A 10 0.47 -8.35 1.31
C VAL A 10 -0.95 -8.94 1.32
N PRO A 11 -1.35 -9.85 0.40
CA PRO A 11 -2.71 -10.39 0.42
C PRO A 11 -3.03 -11.21 1.66
N GLN A 12 -2.05 -11.91 2.23
CA GLN A 12 -2.22 -12.66 3.48
C GLN A 12 -2.39 -11.69 4.64
N THR A 13 -1.50 -10.71 4.75
CA THR A 13 -1.57 -9.69 5.81
C THR A 13 -2.90 -8.94 5.78
N LEU A 14 -3.37 -8.47 4.62
CA LEU A 14 -4.64 -7.73 4.52
C LEU A 14 -5.86 -8.58 4.90
N ARG A 15 -5.82 -9.89 4.64
CA ARG A 15 -6.90 -10.81 5.04
C ARG A 15 -7.04 -10.90 6.56
N GLU A 16 -5.94 -10.79 7.31
CA GLU A 16 -5.96 -10.80 8.78
C GLU A 16 -6.72 -9.59 9.35
N TYR A 17 -6.85 -8.51 8.58
CA TYR A 17 -7.62 -7.31 8.90
C TYR A 17 -8.95 -7.23 8.14
N GLU A 18 -9.38 -8.31 7.50
CA GLU A 18 -10.61 -8.38 6.71
C GLU A 18 -10.66 -7.39 5.53
N ILE A 19 -9.50 -6.97 5.03
CA ILE A 19 -9.37 -6.04 3.90
C ILE A 19 -9.22 -6.83 2.59
N ALA A 20 -10.13 -6.60 1.65
CA ALA A 20 -10.03 -7.17 0.31
C ALA A 20 -9.03 -6.40 -0.57
N LEU A 21 -7.97 -7.08 -1.03
CA LEU A 21 -7.02 -6.53 -2.00
C LEU A 21 -7.56 -6.67 -3.42
N LEU A 22 -7.85 -5.54 -4.05
CA LEU A 22 -8.13 -5.42 -5.48
C LEU A 22 -6.89 -4.83 -6.17
N LYS A 23 -6.55 -5.37 -7.35
CA LYS A 23 -5.45 -4.87 -8.17
C LYS A 23 -5.82 -4.83 -9.65
N ARG A 24 -5.38 -3.79 -10.35
CA ARG A 24 -5.64 -3.58 -11.78
C ARG A 24 -4.38 -3.10 -12.48
N LYS A 25 -4.10 -3.65 -13.66
CA LYS A 25 -3.06 -3.11 -14.56
C LYS A 25 -3.57 -1.82 -15.22
N THR A 26 -2.78 -0.78 -15.17
CA THR A 26 -3.02 0.53 -15.79
C THR A 26 -1.82 0.89 -16.69
N ASN A 27 -1.93 1.99 -17.43
CA ASN A 27 -0.82 2.51 -18.23
C ASN A 27 0.36 2.98 -17.37
N GLN A 28 0.18 3.14 -16.05
CA GLN A 28 1.21 3.54 -15.09
C GLN A 28 1.73 2.38 -14.24
N GLY A 29 1.31 1.14 -14.53
CA GLY A 29 1.76 -0.05 -13.81
C GLY A 29 0.61 -0.79 -13.12
N MET A 30 0.86 -1.32 -11.93
CA MET A 30 -0.17 -2.01 -11.13
C MET A 30 -0.71 -1.04 -10.07
N GLN A 31 -2.02 -0.89 -10.02
CA GLN A 31 -2.70 -0.06 -9.01
C GLN A 31 -3.59 -0.92 -8.12
N THR A 32 -3.67 -0.58 -6.83
CA THR A 32 -4.54 -1.26 -5.85
C THR A 32 -5.65 -0.32 -5.37
N ASN A 33 -6.61 -0.89 -4.61
CA ASN A 33 -7.65 -0.14 -3.90
C ASN A 33 -7.23 0.37 -2.51
N LEU A 34 -5.94 0.29 -2.17
CA LEU A 34 -5.46 0.63 -0.82
C LEU A 34 -5.05 2.09 -0.75
N ILE A 35 -5.37 2.71 0.39
CA ILE A 35 -4.97 4.07 0.75
C ILE A 35 -4.41 4.01 2.17
N LEU A 36 -3.42 4.85 2.50
CA LEU A 36 -2.88 4.93 3.86
C LEU A 36 -3.92 5.52 4.81
N SER A 37 -3.88 5.09 6.08
CA SER A 37 -4.68 5.74 7.14
C SER A 37 -4.24 7.20 7.31
N GLU A 38 -5.17 8.05 7.77
CA GLU A 38 -4.91 9.46 8.04
C GLU A 38 -3.81 9.65 9.10
N ASP A 39 -3.70 8.73 10.06
CA ASP A 39 -2.70 8.77 11.14
C ASP A 39 -1.25 8.66 10.64
N CYS A 40 -1.05 8.07 9.47
CA CYS A 40 0.30 7.84 8.92
C CYS A 40 1.08 9.15 8.73
N GLY A 41 0.38 10.27 8.48
CA GLY A 41 0.97 11.59 8.29
C GLY A 41 1.67 12.16 9.54
N ALA A 42 1.23 11.77 10.72
CA ALA A 42 1.83 12.18 11.99
C ALA A 42 2.96 11.23 12.41
N ASP A 43 2.83 9.94 12.10
CA ASP A 43 3.70 8.90 12.65
C ASP A 43 5.02 8.75 11.87
N TRP A 44 4.95 8.51 10.56
CA TRP A 44 6.13 8.07 9.80
C TRP A 44 6.13 8.49 8.33
N LEU A 45 5.00 8.96 7.77
CA LEU A 45 4.96 9.39 6.37
C LEU A 45 5.79 10.67 6.21
N PRO A 46 6.86 10.66 5.38
CA PRO A 46 7.70 11.84 5.20
C PRO A 46 6.90 13.01 4.65
N LYS A 47 7.02 14.17 5.30
CA LYS A 47 6.37 15.40 4.83
C LYS A 47 7.17 15.93 3.65
N CYS A 48 6.48 16.21 2.55
CA CYS A 48 7.08 16.97 1.45
C CYS A 48 7.17 18.43 1.92
N GLU A 49 8.36 18.87 2.31
CA GLU A 49 8.64 20.29 2.49
C GLU A 49 8.60 20.92 1.10
N MET A 50 7.51 21.60 0.77
CA MET A 50 7.47 22.44 -0.43
C MET A 50 8.48 23.56 -0.21
N ARG A 51 9.53 23.57 -1.03
CA ARG A 51 10.56 24.60 -1.05
C ARG A 51 10.31 25.60 -2.16
#